data_AF-A0AAN5L7L9-F1
#
_entry.id   AF-A0AAN5L7L9-F1
#
_cell.length_a   1.000
_cell.length_b   1.000
_cell.length_c   1.000
_cell.angle_alpha   90.00
_cell.angle_beta   90.00
_cell.angle_gamma   90.00
#
_symmetry.space_group_name_H-M   'P 1'
#
loop_
_entity.id
_entity.type
_entity.pdbx_description
1 polymer ?
#
loop_
_entity_poly.entity_id
_entity_poly.type
_entity_poly.pdbx_seq_one_letter_code
_entity_poly.pdbx_strand_id
1 'polypeptide(L)'
;MQKGIQALVLWMLVGYAQAACPAWPQARAEQEMERLSQQITEWKNAYWQQGNSAVSDEVYDQLAERLAFWRRCFTGEAPAHDALPLLRGDVRHPVAHTGVRKLPDRAAVARWMRGQSGLWVQPKVDGVAVTLVYRQGRLVQAISRGNGLAGEDWTARVLQIPSVPKVSDGALANSVLQGELFLLRAGHVQKQMGGMNARAKVAGMMMRQQAAAELNQLGIFIWAWPDGPQDMQQRLTLLRQGGFVYSARFSHPVANAQQVEQWRQRWFTSPLPFASDGVVVRRGKESAGRFWVPGQGDWVIAWKYPPASRVMEVRGISFSIGRSGKIAVVAHLEPQLLDDKRVQRVNVGSVSRWSTLDIGIGDQLQISLAGQGIPRIDSVVWRTAQRNKPQPPAARYNALTCYFATPECAEQFLSRLVWLSSRSILNIDGAGETLWRTLHDARGMEHLFSWLAFTPEQLQAIPGISAQRGQRLWHQFNLARERPFLRWIQAMGVPIPKTAFVRLEEDSWRQMQDRNEEQWQRLPGVGAERARQLVTFLHHPDVAALAKWLSGQRIPGF
;
A
#
# COMPACT_ATOMS: atom_id res chain seq x y z
N MET A 1 52.66 -36.72 -30.50
CA MET A 1 52.16 -35.51 -31.22
C MET A 1 50.63 -35.54 -31.17
N GLN A 2 50.05 -34.98 -30.10
CA GLN A 2 48.61 -35.04 -29.81
C GLN A 2 47.86 -33.90 -30.50
N LYS A 3 46.77 -34.25 -31.19
CA LYS A 3 45.87 -33.32 -31.87
C LYS A 3 45.07 -32.53 -30.84
N GLY A 4 45.29 -31.22 -30.80
CA GLY A 4 44.62 -30.26 -29.94
C GLY A 4 43.31 -29.75 -30.53
N ILE A 5 42.28 -29.79 -29.69
CA ILE A 5 40.94 -29.24 -29.83
C ILE A 5 41.03 -27.70 -29.72
N GLN A 6 40.52 -26.96 -30.70
CA GLN A 6 40.21 -25.53 -30.54
C GLN A 6 38.70 -25.34 -30.67
N ALA A 7 38.03 -25.23 -29.52
CA ALA A 7 36.67 -24.74 -29.41
C ALA A 7 36.71 -23.21 -29.40
N LEU A 8 35.99 -22.58 -30.34
CA LEU A 8 35.69 -21.15 -30.32
C LEU A 8 34.81 -20.85 -29.10
N VAL A 9 35.37 -20.11 -28.14
CA VAL A 9 34.62 -19.45 -27.07
C VAL A 9 34.15 -18.11 -27.61
N LEU A 10 32.88 -18.02 -27.98
CA LEU A 10 32.21 -16.75 -28.26
C LEU A 10 31.87 -16.09 -26.92
N TRP A 11 32.54 -14.98 -26.60
CA TRP A 11 32.22 -14.13 -25.46
C TRP A 11 30.80 -13.56 -25.58
N MET A 12 29.84 -14.13 -24.82
CA MET A 12 28.62 -13.41 -24.46
C MET A 12 28.90 -12.55 -23.23
N LEU A 13 29.15 -11.26 -23.47
CA LEU A 13 29.04 -10.20 -22.48
C LEU A 13 27.60 -10.15 -21.97
N VAL A 14 27.34 -10.76 -20.81
CA VAL A 14 26.13 -10.53 -20.02
C VAL A 14 26.27 -9.15 -19.38
N GLY A 15 25.87 -8.13 -20.14
CA GLY A 15 25.65 -6.79 -19.61
C GLY A 15 24.52 -6.83 -18.59
N TYR A 16 24.83 -6.51 -17.33
CA TYR A 16 23.82 -6.04 -16.39
C TYR A 16 23.17 -4.81 -17.02
N ALA A 17 21.93 -4.95 -17.49
CA ALA A 17 21.16 -3.84 -18.00
C ALA A 17 20.98 -2.81 -16.88
N GLN A 18 21.84 -1.78 -16.88
CA GLN A 18 21.44 -0.47 -16.38
C GLN A 18 20.18 -0.12 -17.17
N ALA A 19 19.05 0.01 -16.48
CA ALA A 19 17.79 0.32 -17.16
C ALA A 19 17.98 1.61 -17.95
N ALA A 20 18.02 1.50 -19.27
CA ALA A 20 18.11 2.66 -20.15
C ALA A 20 16.84 3.51 -19.95
N CYS A 21 16.98 4.83 -20.03
CA CYS A 21 15.84 5.72 -20.00
C CYS A 21 14.85 5.32 -21.10
N PRO A 22 13.54 5.26 -20.81
CA PRO A 22 12.56 4.91 -21.83
C PRO A 22 12.62 5.92 -22.99
N ALA A 23 12.55 5.45 -24.23
CA ALA A 23 12.50 6.31 -25.42
C ALA A 23 11.07 6.88 -25.60
N TRP A 24 10.60 7.68 -24.64
CA TRP A 24 9.27 8.29 -24.65
C TRP A 24 9.34 9.77 -25.04
N PRO A 25 8.35 10.28 -25.80
CA PRO A 25 8.15 11.72 -25.94
C PRO A 25 7.91 12.37 -24.56
N GLN A 26 8.39 13.60 -24.36
CA GLN A 26 8.35 14.29 -23.05
C GLN A 26 6.94 14.38 -22.46
N ALA A 27 5.93 14.69 -23.27
CA ALA A 27 4.52 14.72 -22.84
C ALA A 27 4.01 13.37 -22.29
N ARG A 28 4.48 12.24 -22.85
CA ARG A 28 4.14 10.90 -22.35
C ARG A 28 4.84 10.61 -21.02
N ALA A 29 6.10 11.02 -20.89
CA ALA A 29 6.85 10.85 -19.65
C ALA A 29 6.21 11.62 -18.49
N GLU A 30 5.81 12.87 -18.71
CA GLU A 30 5.10 13.70 -17.72
C GLU A 30 3.80 13.03 -17.25
N GLN A 31 3.00 12.51 -18.19
CA GLN A 31 1.74 11.84 -17.88
C GLN A 31 1.92 10.54 -17.06
N GLU A 32 2.91 9.71 -17.41
CA GLU A 32 3.21 8.48 -16.68
C GLU A 32 3.76 8.78 -15.27
N MET A 33 4.60 9.82 -15.14
CA MET A 33 5.12 10.27 -13.85
C MET A 33 4.01 10.82 -12.94
N GLU A 34 3.10 11.64 -13.47
CA GLU A 34 1.99 12.22 -12.70
C GLU A 34 1.02 11.13 -12.22
N ARG A 35 0.66 10.20 -13.11
CA ARG A 35 -0.22 9.08 -12.78
C ARG A 35 0.37 8.19 -11.70
N LEU A 36 1.64 7.84 -11.82
CA LEU A 36 2.33 7.02 -10.84
C LEU A 36 2.47 7.75 -9.49
N SER A 37 2.77 9.05 -9.52
CA SER A 37 2.80 9.91 -8.32
C SER A 37 1.46 9.95 -7.59
N GLN A 38 0.35 10.09 -8.32
CA GLN A 38 -0.99 10.11 -7.73
C GLN A 38 -1.35 8.77 -7.09
N GLN A 39 -1.05 7.65 -7.76
CA GLN A 39 -1.33 6.31 -7.26
C GLN A 39 -0.53 5.99 -5.98
N ILE A 40 0.74 6.39 -5.93
CA ILE A 40 1.58 6.28 -4.73
C ILE A 40 0.98 7.09 -3.58
N THR A 41 0.48 8.30 -3.88
CA THR A 41 -0.17 9.16 -2.87
C THR A 41 -1.46 8.54 -2.32
N GLU A 42 -2.29 7.93 -3.17
CA GLU A 42 -3.50 7.23 -2.75
C GLU A 42 -3.20 6.03 -1.82
N TRP A 43 -2.22 5.19 -2.18
CA TRP A 43 -1.81 4.05 -1.34
C TRP A 43 -1.22 4.49 -0.02
N LYS A 44 -0.43 5.58 -0.03
CA LYS A 44 0.11 6.19 1.17
C LYS A 44 -1.01 6.66 2.10
N ASN A 45 -2.02 7.36 1.58
CA ASN A 45 -3.14 7.84 2.39
C ASN A 45 -3.95 6.68 2.99
N ALA A 46 -4.22 5.63 2.21
CA ALA A 46 -4.90 4.44 2.69
C ALA A 46 -4.11 3.75 3.82
N TYR A 47 -2.79 3.62 3.64
CA TYR A 47 -1.90 3.06 4.64
C TYR A 47 -1.89 3.85 5.95
N TRP A 48 -1.72 5.18 5.89
CA TRP A 48 -1.58 6.02 7.08
C TRP A 48 -2.91 6.33 7.78
N GLN A 49 -4.03 6.48 7.05
CA GLN A 49 -5.31 6.87 7.66
C GLN A 49 -6.18 5.67 8.07
N GLN A 50 -6.05 4.54 7.37
CA GLN A 50 -6.97 3.41 7.51
C GLN A 50 -6.26 2.14 8.00
N GLY A 51 -4.94 2.20 8.19
CA GLY A 51 -4.12 1.03 8.55
C GLY A 51 -4.17 -0.09 7.50
N ASN A 52 -4.55 0.23 6.25
CA ASN A 52 -4.84 -0.74 5.21
C ASN A 52 -4.28 -0.23 3.87
N SER A 53 -3.31 -0.94 3.27
CA SER A 53 -2.78 -0.59 1.94
C SER A 53 -3.35 -1.52 0.87
N ALA A 54 -3.73 -0.95 -0.28
CA ALA A 54 -4.16 -1.73 -1.44
C ALA A 54 -3.00 -2.45 -2.15
N VAL A 55 -1.75 -2.12 -1.83
CA VAL A 55 -0.53 -2.76 -2.36
C VAL A 55 0.48 -3.05 -1.26
N SER A 56 1.38 -4.00 -1.47
CA SER A 56 2.46 -4.29 -0.54
C SER A 56 3.49 -3.14 -0.48
N ASP A 57 4.17 -2.96 0.65
CA ASP A 57 5.26 -1.97 0.81
C ASP A 57 6.36 -2.14 -0.25
N GLU A 58 6.57 -3.35 -0.76
CA GLU A 58 7.58 -3.64 -1.77
C GLU A 58 7.14 -3.19 -3.17
N VAL A 59 5.87 -3.36 -3.52
CA VAL A 59 5.29 -2.79 -4.75
C VAL A 59 5.24 -1.27 -4.66
N TYR A 60 4.89 -0.74 -3.49
CA TYR A 60 4.94 0.69 -3.22
C TYR A 60 6.36 1.24 -3.43
N ASP A 61 7.37 0.62 -2.82
CA ASP A 61 8.77 1.06 -2.92
C ASP A 61 9.32 0.93 -4.34
N GLN A 62 9.05 -0.19 -5.05
CA GLN A 62 9.46 -0.38 -6.44
C GLN A 62 8.86 0.68 -7.37
N LEU A 63 7.60 1.03 -7.15
CA LEU A 63 6.90 2.04 -7.94
C LEU A 63 7.36 3.45 -7.59
N ALA A 64 7.70 3.72 -6.32
CA ALA A 64 8.33 4.98 -5.91
C ALA A 64 9.74 5.13 -6.49
N GLU A 65 10.55 4.08 -6.49
CA GLU A 65 11.86 4.05 -7.14
C GLU A 65 11.74 4.22 -8.66
N ARG A 66 10.72 3.59 -9.28
CA ARG A 66 10.42 3.75 -10.71
C ARG A 66 10.08 5.20 -11.06
N LEU A 67 9.26 5.86 -10.24
CA LEU A 67 8.94 7.28 -10.41
C LEU A 67 10.18 8.16 -10.28
N ALA A 68 11.03 7.90 -9.28
CA ALA A 68 12.28 8.63 -9.09
C ALA A 68 13.29 8.39 -10.23
N PHE A 69 13.29 7.20 -10.83
CA PHE A 69 14.06 6.90 -12.03
C PHE A 69 13.53 7.67 -13.26
N TRP A 70 12.23 7.70 -13.48
CA TRP A 70 11.64 8.45 -14.61
C TRP A 70 11.88 9.96 -14.50
N ARG A 71 11.77 10.56 -13.31
CA ARG A 71 12.09 11.99 -13.10
C ARG A 71 13.52 12.31 -13.54
N ARG A 72 14.49 11.50 -13.12
CA ARG A 72 15.90 11.64 -13.54
C ARG A 72 16.09 11.54 -15.05
N CYS A 73 15.33 10.68 -15.73
CA CYS A 73 15.44 10.48 -17.17
C CYS A 73 14.87 11.62 -18.01
N PHE A 74 13.79 12.28 -17.57
CA PHE A 74 13.01 13.17 -18.43
C PHE A 74 12.98 14.63 -18.00
N THR A 75 13.17 14.93 -16.71
CA THR A 75 13.19 16.32 -16.23
C THR A 75 14.58 16.81 -15.88
N GLY A 76 15.59 15.92 -15.81
CA GLY A 76 16.95 16.28 -15.40
C GLY A 76 17.06 16.75 -13.94
N GLU A 77 15.93 16.85 -13.23
CA GLU A 77 15.87 17.26 -11.84
C GLU A 77 16.32 16.10 -10.94
N ALA A 78 17.38 16.33 -10.17
CA ALA A 78 17.50 15.65 -8.87
C ALA A 78 16.23 15.95 -8.08
N PRO A 79 15.61 14.98 -7.41
CA PRO A 79 14.22 15.07 -7.00
C PRO A 79 13.97 16.35 -6.21
N ALA A 80 13.31 17.32 -6.83
CA ALA A 80 12.72 18.44 -6.13
C ALA A 80 11.64 17.85 -5.21
N HIS A 81 11.76 18.16 -3.92
CA HIS A 81 10.79 17.81 -2.90
C HIS A 81 9.52 18.65 -3.04
N ASP A 82 8.87 18.62 -4.20
CA ASP A 82 7.70 19.44 -4.41
C ASP A 82 6.43 18.77 -3.87
N ALA A 83 6.01 19.37 -2.77
CA ALA A 83 4.64 19.58 -2.31
C ALA A 83 3.72 18.37 -2.46
N LEU A 84 3.92 17.41 -1.57
CA LEU A 84 2.88 16.44 -1.22
C LEU A 84 1.63 17.20 -0.71
N PRO A 85 0.41 16.78 -1.07
CA PRO A 85 -0.81 17.44 -0.62
C PRO A 85 -0.88 17.47 0.92
N LEU A 86 -1.42 18.57 1.45
CA LEU A 86 -1.65 18.82 2.88
C LEU A 86 -2.42 17.63 3.49
N LEU A 87 -1.66 16.73 4.11
CA LEU A 87 -2.18 15.81 5.12
C LEU A 87 -2.60 16.68 6.32
N ARG A 88 -3.63 16.27 7.05
CA ARG A 88 -4.01 16.83 8.37
C ARG A 88 -2.96 16.49 9.45
N GLY A 89 -1.70 16.77 9.16
CA GLY A 89 -0.53 16.58 10.00
C GLY A 89 0.41 17.75 9.71
N ASP A 90 0.18 18.86 10.41
CA ASP A 90 0.80 20.17 10.16
C ASP A 90 2.22 20.29 10.72
N VAL A 91 2.79 19.18 11.20
CA VAL A 91 3.99 19.22 12.03
C VAL A 91 5.20 18.79 11.22
N ARG A 92 6.01 19.77 10.81
CA ARG A 92 7.30 19.54 10.15
C ARG A 92 8.28 18.88 11.09
N HIS A 93 9.01 17.90 10.57
CA HIS A 93 10.12 17.28 11.29
C HIS A 93 11.31 18.26 11.35
N PRO A 94 11.98 18.40 12.51
CA PRO A 94 13.25 19.14 12.59
C PRO A 94 14.35 18.51 11.74
N VAL A 95 14.31 17.18 11.58
CA VAL A 95 15.21 16.37 10.75
C VAL A 95 14.37 15.34 10.02
N ALA A 96 14.55 15.24 8.70
CA ALA A 96 13.75 14.34 7.87
C ALA A 96 14.01 12.85 8.16
N HIS A 97 13.05 11.97 7.86
CA HIS A 97 13.26 10.52 7.85
C HIS A 97 13.78 10.09 6.49
N THR A 98 14.93 9.42 6.45
CA THR A 98 15.54 8.94 5.20
C THR A 98 14.98 7.61 4.71
N GLY A 99 14.43 6.78 5.61
CA GLY A 99 14.13 5.38 5.31
C GLY A 99 15.40 4.54 5.17
N VAL A 100 15.24 3.28 4.73
CA VAL A 100 16.32 2.31 4.61
C VAL A 100 16.21 1.55 3.28
N ARG A 101 17.34 1.35 2.60
CA ARG A 101 17.37 0.56 1.36
C ARG A 101 17.32 -0.93 1.68
N LYS A 102 16.44 -1.68 1.01
CA LYS A 102 16.28 -3.12 1.21
C LYS A 102 17.26 -3.89 0.31
N LEU A 103 18.01 -4.83 0.88
CA LEU A 103 18.90 -5.72 0.14
C LEU A 103 18.36 -7.17 0.18
N PRO A 104 18.39 -7.89 -0.95
CA PRO A 104 17.72 -9.19 -1.07
C PRO A 104 18.47 -10.33 -0.36
N ASP A 105 19.80 -10.29 -0.37
CA ASP A 105 20.62 -11.43 0.03
C ASP A 105 21.97 -11.01 0.65
N ARG A 106 22.69 -12.02 1.16
CA ARG A 106 24.02 -11.85 1.77
C ARG A 106 25.04 -11.25 0.81
N ALA A 107 24.99 -11.58 -0.48
CA ALA A 107 25.96 -11.09 -1.46
C ALA A 107 25.77 -9.59 -1.72
N ALA A 108 24.52 -9.12 -1.78
CA ALA A 108 24.17 -7.70 -1.86
C ALA A 108 24.61 -6.94 -0.60
N VAL A 109 24.41 -7.52 0.60
CA VAL A 109 24.90 -6.94 1.86
C VAL A 109 26.43 -6.84 1.85
N ALA A 110 27.13 -7.93 1.50
CA ALA A 110 28.58 -7.94 1.40
C ALA A 110 29.09 -6.87 0.42
N ARG A 111 28.44 -6.73 -0.73
CA ARG A 111 28.76 -5.72 -1.74
C ARG A 111 28.64 -4.30 -1.21
N TRP A 112 27.59 -4.00 -0.45
CA TRP A 112 27.40 -2.69 0.18
C TRP A 112 28.44 -2.42 1.27
N MET A 113 28.82 -3.43 2.05
CA MET A 113 29.84 -3.29 3.11
C MET A 113 31.25 -3.05 2.57
N ARG A 114 31.54 -3.35 1.29
CA ARG A 114 32.87 -3.13 0.70
C ARG A 114 33.26 -1.65 0.78
N GLY A 115 34.47 -1.39 1.31
CA GLY A 115 34.99 -0.04 1.48
C GLY A 115 34.37 0.76 2.64
N GLN A 116 33.53 0.12 3.47
CA GLN A 116 32.96 0.75 4.66
C GLN A 116 33.63 0.24 5.93
N SER A 117 33.74 1.09 6.94
CA SER A 117 34.28 0.75 8.27
C SER A 117 33.35 1.25 9.38
N GLY A 118 33.52 0.72 10.60
CA GLY A 118 32.70 1.08 11.75
C GLY A 118 31.23 0.72 11.56
N LEU A 119 30.95 -0.47 11.05
CA LEU A 119 29.59 -0.95 10.77
C LEU A 119 28.95 -1.58 12.01
N TRP A 120 27.65 -1.40 12.11
CA TRP A 120 26.82 -1.89 13.21
C TRP A 120 25.58 -2.60 12.68
N VAL A 121 25.13 -3.62 13.40
CA VAL A 121 23.91 -4.35 13.12
C VAL A 121 22.90 -4.17 14.25
N GLN A 122 21.63 -4.02 13.88
CA GLN A 122 20.49 -3.83 14.77
C GLN A 122 19.33 -4.72 14.31
N PRO A 123 18.45 -5.20 15.19
CA PRO A 123 17.23 -5.87 14.75
C PRO A 123 16.35 -4.82 14.05
N LYS A 124 15.73 -5.20 12.94
CA LYS A 124 14.74 -4.34 12.29
C LYS A 124 13.43 -4.49 13.04
N VAL A 125 13.25 -3.69 14.07
CA VAL A 125 12.08 -3.71 14.96
C VAL A 125 10.81 -3.46 14.14
N ASP A 126 9.78 -4.29 14.33
CA ASP A 126 8.51 -4.17 13.63
C ASP A 126 7.53 -3.31 14.43
N GLY A 127 7.49 -2.02 14.09
CA GLY A 127 6.70 -1.01 14.79
C GLY A 127 6.30 0.14 13.88
N VAL A 128 6.14 1.35 14.45
CA VAL A 128 5.93 2.59 13.70
C VAL A 128 6.99 3.64 14.05
N ALA A 129 7.51 4.31 13.04
CA ALA A 129 8.55 5.31 13.22
C ALA A 129 8.00 6.59 13.89
N VAL A 130 8.78 7.14 14.82
CA VAL A 130 8.48 8.35 15.59
C VAL A 130 9.71 9.25 15.68
N THR A 131 9.49 10.56 15.74
CA THR A 131 10.51 11.55 16.09
C THR A 131 10.20 12.14 17.46
N LEU A 132 11.18 12.17 18.35
CA LEU A 132 11.12 12.81 19.65
C LEU A 132 11.99 14.06 19.64
N VAL A 133 11.47 15.16 20.15
CA VAL A 133 12.20 16.42 20.29
C VAL A 133 12.29 16.78 21.76
N TYR A 134 13.52 16.82 22.27
CA TYR A 134 13.84 17.30 23.61
C TYR A 134 14.37 18.72 23.53
N ARG A 135 13.85 19.60 24.39
CA ARG A 135 14.35 20.96 24.57
C ARG A 135 14.46 21.24 26.06
N GLN A 136 15.59 21.80 26.48
CA GLN A 136 15.87 22.12 27.89
C GLN A 136 15.55 20.93 28.83
N GLY A 137 15.86 19.72 28.37
CA GLY A 137 15.70 18.50 29.12
C GLY A 137 14.29 17.94 29.20
N ARG A 138 13.31 18.47 28.46
CA ARG A 138 11.93 17.95 28.43
C ARG A 138 11.53 17.50 27.03
N LEU A 139 10.78 16.40 26.94
CA LEU A 139 10.12 15.98 25.71
C LEU A 139 9.01 16.99 25.38
N VAL A 140 9.23 17.81 24.35
CA VAL A 140 8.28 18.85 23.95
C VAL A 140 7.42 18.45 22.76
N GLN A 141 7.86 17.46 21.99
CA GLN A 141 7.18 17.07 20.76
C GLN A 141 7.46 15.62 20.40
N ALA A 142 6.42 14.91 19.96
CA ALA A 142 6.53 13.61 19.32
C ALA A 142 5.75 13.59 18.00
N ILE A 143 6.40 13.19 16.90
CA ILE A 143 5.86 13.32 15.56
C ILE A 143 5.86 11.96 14.87
N SER A 144 4.75 11.57 14.25
CA SER A 144 4.71 10.38 13.40
C SER A 144 5.59 10.57 12.16
N ARG A 145 6.05 9.48 11.53
CA ARG A 145 6.88 9.60 10.32
C ARG A 145 6.19 10.34 9.17
N GLY A 146 4.89 10.10 8.94
CA GLY A 146 4.13 10.69 7.84
C GLY A 146 4.80 10.53 6.48
N ASN A 147 5.12 11.63 5.81
CA ASN A 147 5.84 11.62 4.53
C ASN A 147 7.37 11.62 4.65
N GLY A 148 7.90 11.69 5.87
CA GLY A 148 9.32 11.82 6.18
C GLY A 148 9.81 13.26 6.33
N LEU A 149 9.07 14.26 5.83
CA LEU A 149 9.31 15.70 6.04
C LEU A 149 8.34 16.31 7.06
N ALA A 150 7.12 15.79 7.11
CA ALA A 150 6.06 16.15 8.04
C ALA A 150 5.24 14.92 8.43
N GLY A 151 4.64 14.99 9.62
CA GLY A 151 3.79 13.94 10.15
C GLY A 151 2.72 14.48 11.11
N GLU A 152 2.08 13.57 11.81
CA GLU A 152 1.04 13.89 12.79
C GLU A 152 1.65 14.14 14.16
N ASP A 153 1.03 15.03 14.92
CA ASP A 153 1.39 15.25 16.32
C ASP A 153 0.90 14.07 17.18
N TRP A 154 1.85 13.33 17.74
CA TRP A 154 1.61 12.24 18.68
C TRP A 154 2.05 12.59 20.11
N THR A 155 2.40 13.84 20.40
CA THR A 155 2.97 14.28 21.69
C THR A 155 2.11 13.85 22.87
N ALA A 156 0.81 14.15 22.83
CA ALA A 156 -0.11 13.80 23.91
C ALA A 156 -0.18 12.29 24.19
N ARG A 157 -0.02 11.45 23.16
CA ARG A 157 -0.01 9.98 23.28
C ARG A 157 1.33 9.46 23.78
N VAL A 158 2.43 9.95 23.20
CA VAL A 158 3.78 9.51 23.54
C VAL A 158 4.13 9.87 24.99
N LEU A 159 3.65 11.00 25.50
CA LEU A 159 3.79 11.36 26.92
C LEU A 159 3.14 10.34 27.87
N GLN A 160 2.13 9.58 27.42
CA GLN A 160 1.48 8.53 28.21
C GLN A 160 2.20 7.17 28.13
N ILE A 161 3.16 7.00 27.22
CA ILE A 161 3.90 5.73 27.04
C ILE A 161 4.99 5.63 28.12
N PRO A 162 4.93 4.68 29.08
CA PRO A 162 5.88 4.62 30.19
C PRO A 162 7.35 4.48 29.76
N SER A 163 7.60 3.70 28.71
CA SER A 163 8.95 3.39 28.21
C SER A 163 9.68 4.57 27.56
N VAL A 164 8.97 5.67 27.25
CA VAL A 164 9.57 6.88 26.67
C VAL A 164 10.00 7.82 27.81
N PRO A 165 11.29 8.18 27.94
CA PRO A 165 11.74 9.17 28.92
C PRO A 165 11.09 10.54 28.66
N LYS A 166 10.56 11.20 29.68
CA LYS A 166 9.95 12.55 29.55
C LYS A 166 10.93 13.67 29.89
N VAL A 167 11.94 13.32 30.67
CA VAL A 167 13.04 14.19 31.09
C VAL A 167 14.35 13.56 30.59
N SER A 168 15.29 14.40 30.19
CA SER A 168 16.59 13.99 29.67
C SER A 168 17.65 15.02 30.08
N ASP A 169 18.86 14.57 30.36
CA ASP A 169 19.94 15.44 30.81
C ASP A 169 21.15 15.45 29.85
N GLY A 170 22.10 16.34 30.12
CA GLY A 170 23.36 16.44 29.40
C GLY A 170 23.15 16.62 27.89
N ALA A 171 23.84 15.81 27.09
CA ALA A 171 23.78 15.88 25.63
C ALA A 171 22.37 15.64 25.06
N LEU A 172 21.50 14.89 25.76
CA LEU A 172 20.14 14.62 25.30
C LEU A 172 19.17 15.79 25.56
N ALA A 173 19.53 16.74 26.44
CA ALA A 173 18.63 17.80 26.86
C ALA A 173 18.12 18.69 25.72
N ASN A 174 18.91 18.82 24.64
CA ASN A 174 18.53 19.49 23.40
C ASN A 174 18.83 18.55 22.23
N SER A 175 17.96 17.56 22.03
CA SER A 175 18.18 16.52 21.03
C SER A 175 16.94 16.24 20.19
N VAL A 176 17.18 15.81 18.95
CA VAL A 176 16.17 15.19 18.11
C VAL A 176 16.55 13.72 18.03
N LEU A 177 15.61 12.84 18.37
CA LEU A 177 15.78 11.39 18.27
C LEU A 177 14.77 10.84 17.29
N GLN A 178 15.19 9.92 16.43
CA GLN A 178 14.29 9.15 15.60
C GLN A 178 14.34 7.69 16.02
N GLY A 179 13.16 7.08 16.17
CA GLY A 179 13.02 5.76 16.73
C GLY A 179 11.81 5.02 16.17
N GLU A 180 11.60 3.81 16.68
CA GLU A 180 10.45 2.98 16.38
C GLU A 180 9.68 2.73 17.69
N LEU A 181 8.39 3.08 17.71
CA LEU A 181 7.46 2.59 18.73
C LEU A 181 7.03 1.18 18.36
N PHE A 182 7.14 0.24 19.29
CA PHE A 182 6.87 -1.18 19.02
C PHE A 182 6.08 -1.82 20.15
N LEU A 183 5.47 -2.97 19.88
CA LEU A 183 4.71 -3.73 20.87
C LEU A 183 5.65 -4.62 21.69
N LEU A 184 5.65 -4.43 23.02
CA LEU A 184 6.37 -5.27 23.97
C LEU A 184 5.75 -6.67 23.98
N ARG A 185 6.56 -7.66 23.61
CA ARG A 185 6.21 -9.08 23.59
C ARG A 185 7.41 -9.88 24.08
N ALA A 186 7.51 -10.03 25.40
CA ALA A 186 8.57 -10.81 26.02
C ALA A 186 8.55 -12.26 25.51
N GLY A 187 9.72 -12.78 25.11
CA GLY A 187 9.85 -14.15 24.64
C GLY A 187 9.42 -14.37 23.19
N HIS A 188 9.20 -13.30 22.41
CA HIS A 188 8.79 -13.42 21.02
C HIS A 188 9.86 -14.07 20.14
N VAL A 189 9.51 -15.13 19.42
CA VAL A 189 10.42 -15.81 18.47
C VAL A 189 9.88 -15.64 17.04
N GLN A 190 10.53 -14.78 16.26
CA GLN A 190 10.04 -14.39 14.92
C GLN A 190 9.82 -15.58 13.97
N LYS A 191 10.70 -16.58 13.97
CA LYS A 191 10.56 -17.78 13.10
C LYS A 191 9.29 -18.57 13.39
N GLN A 192 8.82 -18.57 14.64
CA GLN A 192 7.68 -19.38 15.09
C GLN A 192 6.38 -18.56 15.12
N MET A 193 6.46 -17.32 15.61
CA MET A 193 5.31 -16.47 15.92
C MET A 193 5.02 -15.41 14.86
N GLY A 194 5.97 -15.16 13.95
CA GLY A 194 5.88 -14.15 12.91
C GLY A 194 5.67 -12.71 13.43
N GLY A 195 5.18 -11.80 12.60
CA GLY A 195 5.04 -10.37 12.89
C GLY A 195 3.88 -10.02 13.84
N MET A 196 2.90 -10.92 14.06
CA MET A 196 1.76 -10.71 14.97
C MET A 196 0.94 -9.42 14.72
N ASN A 197 1.00 -8.87 13.50
CA ASN A 197 0.46 -7.56 13.14
C ASN A 197 0.88 -6.47 14.16
N ALA A 198 2.09 -6.59 14.74
CA ALA A 198 2.58 -5.72 15.79
C ALA A 198 2.54 -4.25 15.34
N ARG A 199 3.08 -3.96 14.15
CA ARG A 199 3.05 -2.63 13.54
C ARG A 199 1.65 -2.05 13.39
N ALA A 200 0.68 -2.83 12.89
CA ALA A 200 -0.69 -2.37 12.71
C ALA A 200 -1.36 -2.08 14.07
N LYS A 201 -1.09 -2.89 15.10
CA LYS A 201 -1.56 -2.65 16.46
C LYS A 201 -1.00 -1.36 17.03
N VAL A 202 0.31 -1.10 16.88
CA VAL A 202 0.92 0.16 17.35
C VAL A 202 0.33 1.35 16.59
N ALA A 203 0.22 1.28 15.25
CA ALA A 203 -0.41 2.33 14.45
C ALA A 203 -1.83 2.64 14.94
N GLY A 204 -2.66 1.60 15.14
CA GLY A 204 -4.02 1.74 15.67
C GLY A 204 -4.06 2.36 17.07
N MET A 205 -3.15 1.98 17.97
CA MET A 205 -3.03 2.59 19.30
C MET A 205 -2.75 4.10 19.22
N MET A 206 -1.90 4.54 18.30
CA MET A 206 -1.55 5.95 18.14
C MET A 206 -2.65 6.80 17.49
N MET A 207 -3.47 6.21 16.61
CA MET A 207 -4.52 6.91 15.87
C MET A 207 -5.86 7.05 16.62
N ARG A 208 -6.10 6.29 17.69
CA ARG A 208 -7.37 6.34 18.43
C ARG A 208 -7.51 7.67 19.20
N GLN A 209 -8.73 8.23 19.22
CA GLN A 209 -9.06 9.47 19.94
C GLN A 209 -9.07 9.31 21.47
N GLN A 210 -9.20 8.08 21.98
CA GLN A 210 -9.01 7.73 23.39
C GLN A 210 -8.02 6.55 23.45
N ALA A 211 -6.88 6.70 24.13
CA ALA A 211 -5.94 5.61 24.36
C ALA A 211 -5.95 5.24 25.83
N ALA A 212 -6.83 4.29 26.14
CA ALA A 212 -6.98 3.59 27.40
C ALA A 212 -5.88 2.52 27.54
N ALA A 213 -5.27 2.41 28.73
CA ALA A 213 -4.43 1.31 29.28
C ALA A 213 -3.32 0.65 28.41
N GLU A 214 -3.58 0.31 27.14
CA GLU A 214 -2.74 -0.44 26.22
C GLU A 214 -1.40 0.23 25.85
N LEU A 215 -1.25 1.55 26.07
CA LEU A 215 0.01 2.26 25.80
C LEU A 215 1.17 1.79 26.70
N ASN A 216 0.86 1.16 27.84
CA ASN A 216 1.86 0.52 28.69
C ASN A 216 2.55 -0.69 28.02
N GLN A 217 1.97 -1.21 26.95
CA GLN A 217 2.54 -2.30 26.15
C GLN A 217 3.50 -1.79 25.07
N LEU A 218 3.74 -0.47 24.96
CA LEU A 218 4.62 0.08 23.96
C LEU A 218 6.05 0.27 24.49
N GLY A 219 7.02 -0.18 23.70
CA GLY A 219 8.44 0.08 23.84
C GLY A 219 8.91 1.10 22.81
N ILE A 220 10.11 1.65 23.01
CA ILE A 220 10.77 2.54 22.04
C ILE A 220 12.19 2.06 21.74
N PHE A 221 12.53 2.02 20.46
CA PHE A 221 13.89 1.74 19.98
C PHE A 221 14.42 2.97 19.24
N ILE A 222 15.41 3.67 19.80
CA ILE A 222 16.03 4.81 19.12
C ILE A 222 17.05 4.28 18.10
N TRP A 223 16.79 4.52 16.83
CA TRP A 223 17.69 4.14 15.74
C TRP A 223 18.42 5.35 15.16
N ALA A 224 18.10 6.59 15.49
CA ALA A 224 18.97 7.70 15.13
C ALA A 224 18.94 8.82 16.17
N TRP A 225 20.10 9.46 16.30
CA TRP A 225 20.25 10.71 17.00
C TRP A 225 20.96 11.67 16.04
N PRO A 226 20.20 12.33 15.15
CA PRO A 226 20.73 13.39 14.31
C PRO A 226 21.53 14.41 15.12
N ASP A 227 22.73 14.74 14.63
CA ASP A 227 23.66 15.68 15.26
C ASP A 227 24.13 15.28 16.69
N GLY A 228 23.91 14.02 17.10
CA GLY A 228 24.52 13.43 18.28
C GLY A 228 25.99 13.02 18.07
N PRO A 229 26.61 12.35 19.05
CA PRO A 229 28.00 11.90 18.92
C PRO A 229 28.22 11.01 17.69
N GLN A 230 29.31 11.26 16.99
CA GLN A 230 29.73 10.50 15.81
C GLN A 230 30.26 9.11 16.16
N ASP A 231 30.78 8.93 17.38
CA ASP A 231 31.13 7.62 17.89
C ASP A 231 29.89 6.85 18.34
N MET A 232 29.67 5.68 17.75
CA MET A 232 28.47 4.88 18.01
C MET A 232 28.45 4.32 19.43
N GLN A 233 29.61 3.94 20.01
CA GLN A 233 29.65 3.41 21.39
C GLN A 233 29.30 4.51 22.40
N GLN A 234 29.83 5.70 22.23
CA GLN A 234 29.49 6.88 23.02
C GLN A 234 28.00 7.21 22.90
N ARG A 235 27.47 7.25 21.65
CA ARG A 235 26.05 7.50 21.38
C ARG A 235 25.14 6.51 22.10
N LEU A 236 25.44 5.20 21.98
CA LEU A 236 24.66 4.15 22.65
C LEU A 236 24.77 4.23 24.19
N THR A 237 25.93 4.62 24.71
CA THR A 237 26.14 4.81 26.16
C THR A 237 25.27 5.94 26.70
N LEU A 238 25.26 7.10 26.02
CA LEU A 238 24.42 8.24 26.39
C LEU A 238 22.92 7.92 26.26
N LEU A 239 22.51 7.22 25.19
CA LEU A 239 21.13 6.78 25.03
C LEU A 239 20.69 5.87 26.18
N ARG A 240 21.54 4.93 26.59
CA ARG A 240 21.26 4.05 27.74
C ARG A 240 21.13 4.83 29.04
N GLN A 241 22.03 5.79 29.29
CA GLN A 241 21.98 6.67 30.47
C GLN A 241 20.70 7.53 30.48
N GLY A 242 20.25 7.98 29.32
CA GLY A 242 18.97 8.69 29.15
C GLY A 242 17.71 7.81 29.20
N GLY A 243 17.83 6.51 29.48
CA GLY A 243 16.68 5.60 29.61
C GLY A 243 16.28 4.85 28.33
N PHE A 244 16.96 5.07 27.20
CA PHE A 244 16.71 4.36 25.94
C PHE A 244 17.50 3.04 25.88
N VAL A 245 17.13 2.09 26.73
CA VAL A 245 17.90 0.85 26.97
C VAL A 245 17.99 -0.09 25.76
N TYR A 246 16.97 -0.11 24.89
CA TYR A 246 16.90 -1.07 23.79
C TYR A 246 17.94 -0.82 22.71
N SER A 247 18.23 0.45 22.40
CA SER A 247 19.22 0.82 21.39
C SER A 247 20.60 0.28 21.75
N ALA A 248 21.03 0.48 23.00
CA ALA A 248 22.33 -0.01 23.47
C ALA A 248 22.39 -1.53 23.56
N ARG A 249 21.30 -2.17 23.99
CA ARG A 249 21.23 -3.63 24.20
C ARG A 249 21.35 -4.43 22.90
N PHE A 250 20.84 -3.90 21.79
CA PHE A 250 20.66 -4.65 20.55
C PHE A 250 21.45 -4.08 19.35
N SER A 251 22.38 -3.15 19.60
CA SER A 251 23.30 -2.65 18.58
C SER A 251 24.66 -3.31 18.77
N HIS A 252 25.15 -4.02 17.75
CA HIS A 252 26.44 -4.72 17.83
C HIS A 252 27.36 -4.34 16.67
N PRO A 253 28.68 -4.21 16.91
CA PRO A 253 29.63 -3.97 15.84
C PRO A 253 29.74 -5.22 14.95
N VAL A 254 29.93 -5.01 13.65
CA VAL A 254 30.13 -6.08 12.67
C VAL A 254 31.22 -5.69 11.67
N ALA A 255 32.07 -6.65 11.32
CA ALA A 255 33.17 -6.45 10.38
C ALA A 255 32.84 -6.94 8.96
N ASN A 256 31.91 -7.89 8.81
CA ASN A 256 31.61 -8.52 7.53
C ASN A 256 30.18 -9.09 7.47
N ALA A 257 29.76 -9.45 6.26
CA ALA A 257 28.40 -9.94 6.00
C ALA A 257 28.09 -11.29 6.68
N GLN A 258 29.10 -12.10 7.01
CA GLN A 258 28.90 -13.34 7.75
C GLN A 258 28.47 -13.05 9.20
N GLN A 259 29.09 -12.07 9.87
CA GLN A 259 28.66 -11.65 11.20
C GLN A 259 27.24 -11.05 11.18
N VAL A 260 26.90 -10.28 10.13
CA VAL A 260 25.52 -9.79 9.94
C VAL A 260 24.54 -10.96 9.82
N GLU A 261 24.87 -11.98 9.02
CA GLU A 261 24.05 -13.18 8.86
C GLU A 261 23.88 -13.96 10.17
N GLN A 262 24.94 -14.09 10.96
CA GLN A 262 24.88 -14.72 12.29
C GLN A 262 23.91 -13.98 13.22
N TRP A 263 23.98 -12.65 13.28
CA TRP A 263 23.03 -11.84 14.06
C TRP A 263 21.60 -11.96 13.55
N ARG A 264 21.42 -11.90 12.23
CA ARG A 264 20.12 -12.10 11.58
C ARG A 264 19.53 -13.46 11.94
N GLN A 265 20.30 -14.54 11.83
CA GLN A 265 19.83 -15.87 12.18
C GLN A 265 19.51 -16.00 13.66
N ARG A 266 20.37 -15.47 14.54
CA ARG A 266 20.16 -15.47 15.99
C ARG A 266 18.84 -14.79 16.35
N TRP A 267 18.62 -13.56 15.90
CA TRP A 267 17.38 -12.82 16.19
C TRP A 267 16.14 -13.40 15.51
N PHE A 268 16.30 -14.16 14.43
CA PHE A 268 15.18 -14.87 13.81
C PHE A 268 14.70 -16.06 14.67
N THR A 269 15.62 -16.77 15.33
CA THR A 269 15.33 -18.02 16.04
C THR A 269 15.30 -17.92 17.57
N SER A 270 15.80 -16.83 18.14
CA SER A 270 15.89 -16.64 19.59
C SER A 270 14.81 -15.68 20.10
N PRO A 271 14.43 -15.79 21.39
CA PRO A 271 13.44 -14.89 21.99
C PRO A 271 13.93 -13.44 22.04
N LEU A 272 13.07 -12.52 21.64
CA LEU A 272 13.21 -11.07 21.70
C LEU A 272 12.06 -10.45 22.51
N PRO A 273 12.20 -9.19 22.96
CA PRO A 273 11.12 -8.47 23.64
C PRO A 273 10.12 -7.83 22.67
N PHE A 274 10.24 -8.08 21.37
CA PHE A 274 9.43 -7.48 20.29
C PHE A 274 9.51 -8.31 19.01
N ALA A 275 8.56 -8.07 18.09
CA ALA A 275 8.64 -8.58 16.72
C ALA A 275 9.70 -7.84 15.89
N SER A 276 10.32 -8.54 14.94
CA SER A 276 11.32 -7.96 14.04
C SER A 276 11.20 -8.56 12.64
N ASP A 277 11.28 -7.75 11.58
CA ASP A 277 11.13 -8.26 10.20
C ASP A 277 12.48 -8.45 9.47
N GLY A 278 13.59 -8.37 10.20
CA GLY A 278 14.94 -8.59 9.68
C GLY A 278 16.01 -7.93 10.53
N VAL A 279 17.08 -7.51 9.86
CA VAL A 279 18.16 -6.70 10.45
C VAL A 279 18.38 -5.41 9.67
N VAL A 280 18.88 -4.41 10.37
CA VAL A 280 19.41 -3.17 9.81
C VAL A 280 20.93 -3.20 9.98
N VAL A 281 21.66 -2.88 8.92
CA VAL A 281 23.11 -2.66 8.96
C VAL A 281 23.38 -1.21 8.63
N ARG A 282 24.25 -0.56 9.39
CA ARG A 282 24.53 0.87 9.26
C ARG A 282 25.99 1.22 9.50
N ARG A 283 26.40 2.37 9.00
CA ARG A 283 27.62 3.06 9.43
C ARG A 283 27.41 3.67 10.82
N GLY A 284 28.46 3.69 11.63
CA GLY A 284 28.45 4.41 12.91
C GLY A 284 28.45 5.93 12.74
N LYS A 285 29.05 6.43 11.65
CA LYS A 285 29.07 7.85 11.28
C LYS A 285 28.03 8.16 10.20
N GLU A 286 27.37 9.30 10.35
CA GLU A 286 26.25 9.74 9.51
C GLU A 286 26.44 11.22 9.15
N SER A 287 25.84 11.65 8.03
CA SER A 287 25.81 13.07 7.66
C SER A 287 24.98 13.86 8.69
N ALA A 288 25.25 15.16 8.80
CA ALA A 288 24.48 16.04 9.68
C ALA A 288 22.98 15.98 9.33
N GLY A 289 22.12 16.03 10.36
CA GLY A 289 20.67 15.82 10.22
C GLY A 289 20.01 16.80 9.25
N ARG A 290 20.53 18.02 9.17
CA ARG A 290 20.06 19.05 8.22
C ARG A 290 20.15 18.66 6.74
N PHE A 291 20.97 17.67 6.39
CA PHE A 291 21.13 17.18 5.02
C PHE A 291 20.30 15.92 4.74
N TRP A 292 19.46 15.48 5.69
CA TRP A 292 18.69 14.26 5.53
C TRP A 292 17.47 14.52 4.65
N VAL A 293 17.25 13.59 3.73
CA VAL A 293 16.26 13.68 2.66
C VAL A 293 15.59 12.30 2.55
N PRO A 294 14.24 12.22 2.50
CA PRO A 294 13.55 10.96 2.26
C PRO A 294 14.09 10.18 1.06
N GLY A 295 14.41 8.91 1.29
CA GLY A 295 15.00 8.00 0.30
C GLY A 295 16.53 8.06 0.19
N GLN A 296 17.21 9.02 0.83
CA GLN A 296 18.65 9.24 0.67
C GLN A 296 19.50 8.76 1.87
N GLY A 297 19.17 7.61 2.45
CA GLY A 297 19.96 6.99 3.52
C GLY A 297 21.01 5.99 3.01
N ASP A 298 22.10 6.45 2.38
CA ASP A 298 23.14 5.55 1.80
C ASP A 298 23.96 4.80 2.87
N TRP A 299 23.97 5.33 4.09
CA TRP A 299 24.67 4.79 5.26
C TRP A 299 23.93 3.66 5.98
N VAL A 300 22.71 3.31 5.54
CA VAL A 300 21.87 2.32 6.21
C VAL A 300 21.13 1.41 5.22
N ILE A 301 21.16 0.10 5.48
CA ILE A 301 20.45 -0.91 4.71
C ILE A 301 19.65 -1.83 5.61
N ALA A 302 18.64 -2.48 5.04
CA ALA A 302 17.84 -3.51 5.69
C ALA A 302 17.99 -4.84 4.94
N TRP A 303 18.14 -5.93 5.69
CA TRP A 303 18.10 -7.30 5.16
C TRP A 303 17.01 -8.09 5.90
N LYS A 304 15.87 -8.28 5.22
CA LYS A 304 14.67 -8.90 5.80
C LYS A 304 14.83 -10.39 6.04
N TYR A 305 14.05 -10.95 6.96
CA TYR A 305 13.88 -12.41 7.06
C TYR A 305 13.19 -12.99 5.82
N PRO A 306 13.36 -14.29 5.52
CA PRO A 306 12.54 -14.93 4.51
C PRO A 306 11.07 -14.84 4.93
N PRO A 307 10.14 -14.53 4.01
CA PRO A 307 8.72 -14.50 4.35
C PRO A 307 8.29 -15.89 4.83
N ALA A 308 7.38 -15.93 5.81
CA ALA A 308 6.78 -17.19 6.22
C ALA A 308 6.02 -17.77 5.01
N SER A 309 6.36 -18.99 4.60
CA SER A 309 5.65 -19.73 3.54
C SER A 309 5.04 -21.02 4.08
N ARG A 310 3.87 -21.39 3.54
CA ARG A 310 3.23 -22.70 3.75
C ARG A 310 2.76 -23.26 2.43
N VAL A 311 2.68 -24.57 2.36
CA VAL A 311 2.04 -25.27 1.25
C VAL A 311 0.56 -25.40 1.58
N MET A 312 -0.30 -25.01 0.64
CA MET A 312 -1.75 -24.97 0.82
C MET A 312 -2.44 -25.58 -0.41
N GLU A 313 -3.44 -26.44 -0.18
CA GLU A 313 -4.21 -27.06 -1.26
C GLU A 313 -5.21 -26.05 -1.86
N VAL A 314 -5.37 -26.05 -3.19
CA VAL A 314 -6.42 -25.30 -3.90
C VAL A 314 -7.75 -26.04 -3.77
N ARG A 315 -8.68 -25.49 -2.99
CA ARG A 315 -10.04 -26.03 -2.80
C ARG A 315 -11.01 -25.57 -3.89
N GLY A 316 -10.72 -24.45 -4.55
CA GLY A 316 -11.58 -23.92 -5.59
C GLY A 316 -10.94 -22.77 -6.34
N ILE A 317 -11.49 -22.43 -7.51
CA ILE A 317 -11.06 -21.29 -8.31
C ILE A 317 -12.30 -20.51 -8.69
N SER A 318 -12.30 -19.20 -8.42
CA SER A 318 -13.38 -18.30 -8.82
C SER A 318 -12.85 -17.16 -9.69
N PHE A 319 -13.74 -16.61 -10.50
CA PHE A 319 -13.43 -15.50 -11.39
C PHE A 319 -14.19 -14.26 -10.91
N SER A 320 -13.45 -13.20 -10.65
CA SER A 320 -14.00 -11.88 -10.35
C SER A 320 -13.91 -11.02 -11.61
N ILE A 321 -14.99 -10.32 -11.95
CA ILE A 321 -15.05 -9.46 -13.13
C ILE A 321 -15.08 -8.02 -12.65
N GLY A 322 -13.99 -7.29 -12.87
CA GLY A 322 -13.91 -5.89 -12.47
C GLY A 322 -14.81 -4.99 -13.33
N ARG A 323 -15.05 -3.75 -12.87
CA ARG A 323 -15.89 -2.75 -13.57
C ARG A 323 -15.55 -2.54 -15.05
N SER A 324 -14.29 -2.71 -15.43
CA SER A 324 -13.79 -2.55 -16.81
C SER A 324 -13.92 -3.80 -17.68
N GLY A 325 -14.49 -4.89 -17.14
CA GLY A 325 -14.56 -6.19 -17.79
C GLY A 325 -13.33 -7.07 -17.59
N LYS A 326 -12.27 -6.55 -16.97
CA LYS A 326 -11.06 -7.34 -16.66
C LYS A 326 -11.40 -8.47 -15.69
N ILE A 327 -11.08 -9.70 -16.10
CA ILE A 327 -11.28 -10.90 -15.31
C ILE A 327 -10.02 -11.19 -14.48
N ALA A 328 -10.19 -11.27 -13.17
CA ALA A 328 -9.16 -11.69 -12.23
C ALA A 328 -9.52 -13.03 -11.60
N VAL A 329 -8.52 -13.90 -11.50
CA VAL A 329 -8.64 -15.25 -10.97
C VAL A 329 -8.27 -15.25 -9.49
N VAL A 330 -9.11 -15.84 -8.66
CA VAL A 330 -8.89 -16.02 -7.23
C VAL A 330 -8.88 -17.52 -6.93
N ALA A 331 -7.79 -17.99 -6.32
CA ALA A 331 -7.71 -19.36 -5.81
C ALA A 331 -8.17 -19.38 -4.36
N HIS A 332 -9.15 -20.24 -4.07
CA HIS A 332 -9.58 -20.59 -2.71
C HIS A 332 -8.70 -21.72 -2.21
N LEU A 333 -8.13 -21.53 -1.04
CA LEU A 333 -7.13 -22.39 -0.45
C LEU A 333 -7.71 -23.08 0.77
N GLU A 334 -7.16 -24.24 1.11
CA GLU A 334 -7.35 -24.81 2.43
C GLU A 334 -6.94 -23.79 3.50
N PRO A 335 -7.81 -23.44 4.46
CA PRO A 335 -7.49 -22.46 5.48
C PRO A 335 -6.28 -22.87 6.33
N GLN A 336 -5.18 -22.13 6.21
CA GLN A 336 -3.99 -22.32 7.05
C GLN A 336 -3.61 -21.01 7.75
N LEU A 337 -2.99 -21.13 8.92
CA LEU A 337 -2.36 -20.00 9.60
C LEU A 337 -0.97 -19.76 9.01
N LEU A 338 -0.76 -18.57 8.45
CA LEU A 338 0.52 -18.11 7.92
C LEU A 338 0.88 -16.82 8.66
N ASP A 339 1.95 -16.87 9.46
CA ASP A 339 2.22 -15.83 10.47
C ASP A 339 1.04 -15.72 11.44
N ASP A 340 0.38 -14.56 11.50
CA ASP A 340 -0.78 -14.29 12.34
C ASP A 340 -2.07 -14.12 11.52
N LYS A 341 -2.04 -14.50 10.24
CA LYS A 341 -3.17 -14.39 9.33
C LYS A 341 -3.69 -15.75 8.94
N ARG A 342 -5.00 -15.94 9.03
CA ARG A 342 -5.68 -17.09 8.44
C ARG A 342 -5.84 -16.85 6.94
N VAL A 343 -5.02 -17.51 6.15
CA VAL A 343 -5.05 -17.40 4.69
C VAL A 343 -6.02 -18.45 4.15
N GLN A 344 -6.98 -17.99 3.34
CA GLN A 344 -8.00 -18.86 2.71
C GLN A 344 -8.17 -18.57 1.23
N ARG A 345 -7.63 -17.44 0.75
CA ARG A 345 -7.76 -17.00 -0.63
C ARG A 345 -6.49 -16.30 -1.04
N VAL A 346 -6.12 -16.46 -2.31
CA VAL A 346 -5.00 -15.75 -2.92
C VAL A 346 -5.39 -15.28 -4.32
N ASN A 347 -5.05 -14.03 -4.64
CA ASN A 347 -5.25 -13.49 -5.97
C ASN A 347 -4.16 -14.04 -6.90
N VAL A 348 -4.57 -14.75 -7.95
CA VAL A 348 -3.65 -15.32 -8.95
C VAL A 348 -3.25 -14.26 -9.98
N GLY A 349 -4.14 -13.31 -10.28
CA GLY A 349 -3.97 -12.25 -11.27
C GLY A 349 -4.90 -12.44 -12.47
N SER A 350 -4.40 -12.16 -13.68
CA SER A 350 -5.18 -12.32 -14.91
C SER A 350 -5.41 -13.79 -15.28
N VAL A 351 -6.43 -14.04 -16.12
CA VAL A 351 -6.67 -15.37 -16.71
C VAL A 351 -5.41 -15.89 -17.43
N SER A 352 -4.71 -15.04 -18.19
CA SER A 352 -3.45 -15.40 -18.85
C SER A 352 -2.36 -15.84 -17.86
N ARG A 353 -2.21 -15.13 -16.73
CA ARG A 353 -1.27 -15.52 -15.67
C ARG A 353 -1.66 -16.84 -15.04
N TRP A 354 -2.94 -17.06 -14.76
CA TRP A 354 -3.45 -18.32 -14.22
C TRP A 354 -3.19 -19.50 -15.18
N SER A 355 -3.44 -19.32 -16.48
CA SER A 355 -3.12 -20.31 -17.51
C SER A 355 -1.61 -20.60 -17.58
N THR A 356 -0.76 -19.58 -17.46
CA THR A 356 0.71 -19.73 -17.47
C THR A 356 1.22 -20.49 -16.25
N LEU A 357 0.67 -20.21 -15.06
CA LEU A 357 1.02 -20.92 -13.83
C LEU A 357 0.47 -22.36 -13.82
N ASP A 358 -0.52 -22.63 -14.68
CA ASP A 358 -1.22 -23.89 -14.81
C ASP A 358 -1.70 -24.41 -13.45
N ILE A 359 -2.61 -23.67 -12.81
CA ILE A 359 -3.17 -24.02 -11.49
C ILE A 359 -4.54 -24.70 -11.68
N GLY A 360 -4.71 -25.88 -11.08
CA GLY A 360 -5.98 -26.61 -11.01
C GLY A 360 -6.47 -26.77 -9.57
N ILE A 361 -7.72 -27.20 -9.42
CA ILE A 361 -8.28 -27.60 -8.12
C ILE A 361 -7.56 -28.87 -7.65
N GLY A 362 -7.20 -28.94 -6.38
CA GLY A 362 -6.41 -30.02 -5.77
C GLY A 362 -4.89 -29.83 -5.83
N ASP A 363 -4.40 -28.78 -6.52
CA ASP A 363 -2.98 -28.45 -6.52
C ASP A 363 -2.49 -27.97 -5.17
N GLN A 364 -1.20 -28.16 -4.91
CA GLN A 364 -0.58 -27.57 -3.73
C GLN A 364 0.31 -26.39 -4.12
N LEU A 365 -0.02 -25.22 -3.59
CA LEU A 365 0.67 -23.97 -3.83
C LEU A 365 1.55 -23.61 -2.63
N GLN A 366 2.78 -23.19 -2.89
CA GLN A 366 3.57 -22.51 -1.87
C GLN A 366 3.09 -21.06 -1.79
N ILE A 367 2.52 -20.71 -0.63
CA ILE A 367 1.98 -19.39 -0.35
C ILE A 367 2.84 -18.72 0.70
N SER A 368 3.26 -17.49 0.44
CA SER A 368 3.91 -16.62 1.42
C SER A 368 3.11 -15.35 1.66
N LEU A 369 3.42 -14.65 2.75
CA LEU A 369 2.94 -13.30 2.98
C LEU A 369 3.94 -12.28 2.44
N ALA A 370 3.46 -11.38 1.57
CA ALA A 370 4.23 -10.24 1.09
C ALA A 370 3.75 -8.94 1.76
N GLY A 371 4.69 -8.05 2.09
CA GLY A 371 4.41 -6.74 2.69
C GLY A 371 3.55 -6.83 3.96
N GLN A 372 2.39 -6.19 3.94
CA GLN A 372 1.41 -6.12 5.03
C GLN A 372 0.58 -7.40 5.17
N GLY A 373 1.15 -8.57 4.89
CA GLY A 373 0.45 -9.85 4.97
C GLY A 373 -0.56 -10.10 3.86
N ILE A 374 -0.25 -9.68 2.63
CA ILE A 374 -1.02 -10.08 1.43
C ILE A 374 -0.52 -11.46 0.98
N PRO A 375 -1.37 -12.48 0.86
CA PRO A 375 -0.98 -13.78 0.34
C PRO A 375 -0.44 -13.69 -1.08
N ARG A 376 0.68 -14.35 -1.35
CA ARG A 376 1.32 -14.45 -2.66
C ARG A 376 1.60 -15.89 -3.01
N ILE A 377 1.36 -16.27 -4.27
CA ILE A 377 1.80 -17.55 -4.82
C ILE A 377 3.28 -17.45 -5.16
N ASP A 378 4.12 -18.25 -4.51
CA ASP A 378 5.55 -18.36 -4.80
C ASP A 378 5.80 -19.39 -5.90
N SER A 379 5.15 -20.56 -5.79
CA SER A 379 5.30 -21.66 -6.74
C SER A 379 4.13 -22.64 -6.66
N VAL A 380 3.96 -23.46 -7.71
CA VAL A 380 3.13 -24.66 -7.68
C VAL A 380 4.04 -25.82 -7.29
N VAL A 381 3.86 -26.37 -6.09
CA VAL A 381 4.75 -27.39 -5.52
C VAL A 381 4.34 -28.79 -5.97
N TRP A 382 3.04 -29.01 -6.09
CA TRP A 382 2.49 -30.29 -6.50
C TRP A 382 1.25 -30.09 -7.37
N ARG A 383 1.10 -30.93 -8.39
CA ARG A 383 -0.06 -30.94 -9.30
C ARG A 383 -0.79 -32.26 -9.16
N THR A 384 -2.11 -32.20 -8.98
CA THR A 384 -2.93 -33.42 -9.00
C THR A 384 -2.98 -34.04 -10.40
N ALA A 385 -3.09 -35.37 -10.48
CA ALA A 385 -3.18 -36.10 -11.75
C ALA A 385 -4.51 -35.81 -12.49
N GLN A 386 -5.63 -35.73 -11.76
CA GLN A 386 -6.92 -35.38 -12.32
C GLN A 386 -7.13 -33.87 -12.21
N ARG A 387 -6.96 -33.18 -13.34
CA ARG A 387 -6.92 -31.72 -13.41
C ARG A 387 -8.32 -31.15 -13.65
N ASN A 388 -9.04 -30.82 -12.57
CA ASN A 388 -10.27 -30.02 -12.70
C ASN A 388 -9.92 -28.52 -12.75
N LYS A 389 -10.24 -27.86 -13.87
CA LYS A 389 -10.06 -26.42 -14.06
C LYS A 389 -11.39 -25.81 -14.50
N PRO A 390 -11.98 -24.91 -13.71
CA PRO A 390 -13.20 -24.25 -14.13
C PRO A 390 -12.92 -23.36 -15.35
N GLN A 391 -13.88 -23.28 -16.26
CA GLN A 391 -13.74 -22.46 -17.44
C GLN A 391 -13.85 -20.97 -17.08
N PRO A 392 -12.92 -20.11 -17.51
CA PRO A 392 -13.04 -18.68 -17.28
C PRO A 392 -14.28 -18.14 -18.03
N PRO A 393 -14.96 -17.11 -17.50
CA PRO A 393 -16.04 -16.45 -18.22
C PRO A 393 -15.59 -15.98 -19.60
N ALA A 394 -16.50 -16.02 -20.57
CA ALA A 394 -16.23 -15.54 -21.92
C ALA A 394 -15.72 -14.09 -21.92
N ALA A 395 -14.79 -13.76 -22.81
CA ALA A 395 -14.19 -12.43 -22.93
C ALA A 395 -15.12 -11.40 -23.59
N ARG A 396 -16.41 -11.39 -23.21
CA ARG A 396 -17.43 -10.45 -23.69
C ARG A 396 -17.58 -9.21 -22.81
N TYR A 397 -17.02 -9.21 -21.62
CA TYR A 397 -17.13 -8.12 -20.66
C TYR A 397 -16.18 -6.98 -21.00
N ASN A 398 -16.69 -5.75 -20.99
CA ASN A 398 -15.91 -4.54 -21.21
C ASN A 398 -16.46 -3.37 -20.37
N ALA A 399 -15.90 -2.16 -20.51
CA ALA A 399 -16.33 -1.01 -19.72
C ALA A 399 -17.78 -0.55 -19.96
N LEU A 400 -18.45 -1.05 -21.01
CA LEU A 400 -19.82 -0.73 -21.38
C LEU A 400 -20.85 -1.83 -21.06
N THR A 401 -20.42 -2.96 -20.50
CA THR A 401 -21.33 -4.08 -20.18
C THR A 401 -21.80 -4.09 -18.73
N CYS A 402 -22.90 -4.82 -18.46
CA CYS A 402 -23.39 -5.14 -17.12
C CYS A 402 -23.78 -3.93 -16.26
N TYR A 403 -24.50 -2.99 -16.86
CA TYR A 403 -25.21 -1.91 -16.16
C TYR A 403 -26.54 -2.37 -15.56
N PHE A 404 -27.10 -3.44 -16.11
CA PHE A 404 -28.29 -4.11 -15.66
C PHE A 404 -27.91 -5.43 -14.99
N ALA A 405 -28.67 -5.82 -13.97
CA ALA A 405 -28.40 -7.06 -13.28
C ALA A 405 -29.00 -8.24 -14.04
N THR A 406 -28.12 -9.12 -14.49
CA THR A 406 -28.47 -10.45 -14.94
C THR A 406 -27.54 -11.46 -14.26
N PRO A 407 -27.90 -12.75 -14.20
CA PRO A 407 -27.02 -13.78 -13.64
C PRO A 407 -25.62 -13.77 -14.26
N GLU A 408 -25.50 -13.52 -15.56
CA GLU A 408 -24.21 -13.47 -16.28
C GLU A 408 -23.38 -12.23 -15.94
N CYS A 409 -24.03 -11.18 -15.47
CA CYS A 409 -23.45 -9.87 -15.18
C CYS A 409 -23.21 -9.62 -13.69
N ALA A 410 -23.60 -10.54 -12.81
CA ALA A 410 -23.57 -10.37 -11.35
C ALA A 410 -22.23 -9.82 -10.81
N GLU A 411 -21.10 -10.39 -11.23
CA GLU A 411 -19.77 -9.98 -10.73
C GLU A 411 -19.36 -8.58 -11.20
N GLN A 412 -19.60 -8.23 -12.47
CA GLN A 412 -19.28 -6.89 -12.98
C GLN A 412 -20.24 -5.85 -12.41
N PHE A 413 -21.52 -6.20 -12.27
CA PHE A 413 -22.56 -5.35 -11.68
C PHE A 413 -22.23 -5.00 -10.23
N LEU A 414 -21.89 -5.99 -9.40
CA LEU A 414 -21.44 -5.77 -8.02
C LEU A 414 -20.15 -4.95 -7.97
N SER A 415 -19.18 -5.21 -8.86
CA SER A 415 -17.96 -4.41 -8.95
C SER A 415 -18.23 -2.93 -9.27
N ARG A 416 -19.26 -2.62 -10.06
CA ARG A 416 -19.69 -1.25 -10.33
C ARG A 416 -20.34 -0.60 -9.11
N LEU A 417 -21.20 -1.32 -8.39
CA LEU A 417 -21.83 -0.86 -7.14
C LEU A 417 -20.79 -0.55 -6.04
N VAL A 418 -19.80 -1.43 -5.85
CA VAL A 418 -18.70 -1.21 -4.89
C VAL A 418 -17.87 0.00 -5.27
N TRP A 419 -17.68 0.23 -6.56
CA TRP A 419 -16.88 1.36 -7.02
C TRP A 419 -17.62 2.70 -6.87
N LEU A 420 -18.91 2.77 -7.23
CA LEU A 420 -19.68 4.02 -7.09
C LEU A 420 -19.87 4.43 -5.63
N SER A 421 -19.90 3.48 -4.69
CA SER A 421 -20.00 3.80 -3.26
C SER A 421 -18.72 4.37 -2.66
N SER A 422 -17.59 4.26 -3.36
CA SER A 422 -16.30 4.70 -2.82
C SER A 422 -16.25 6.19 -2.50
N ARG A 423 -15.40 6.56 -1.55
CA ARG A 423 -15.28 7.93 -0.99
C ARG A 423 -15.01 9.01 -2.04
N SER A 424 -14.26 8.68 -3.08
CA SER A 424 -13.95 9.61 -4.18
C SER A 424 -15.08 9.76 -5.20
N ILE A 425 -16.09 8.87 -5.17
CA ILE A 425 -17.21 8.85 -6.11
C ILE A 425 -18.46 9.38 -5.40
N LEU A 426 -19.44 8.56 -5.03
CA LEU A 426 -20.65 9.04 -4.34
C LEU A 426 -20.50 9.11 -2.81
N ASN A 427 -19.44 8.51 -2.25
CA ASN A 427 -19.18 8.47 -0.81
C ASN A 427 -20.38 7.95 -0.02
N ILE A 428 -20.73 6.68 -0.27
CA ILE A 428 -21.78 5.97 0.45
C ILE A 428 -21.10 5.13 1.52
N ASP A 429 -20.93 5.73 2.70
CA ASP A 429 -20.14 5.13 3.78
C ASP A 429 -20.76 3.82 4.28
N GLY A 430 -19.93 2.78 4.36
CA GLY A 430 -20.35 1.45 4.81
C GLY A 430 -20.96 0.56 3.72
N ALA A 431 -21.05 1.04 2.48
CA ALA A 431 -21.53 0.25 1.34
C ALA A 431 -20.38 -0.48 0.61
N GLY A 432 -19.91 -1.56 1.21
CA GLY A 432 -18.96 -2.51 0.60
C GLY A 432 -19.64 -3.63 -0.17
N GLU A 433 -18.86 -4.55 -0.75
CA GLU A 433 -19.35 -5.67 -1.57
C GLU A 433 -20.41 -6.51 -0.84
N THR A 434 -20.17 -6.85 0.42
CA THR A 434 -21.12 -7.63 1.23
C THR A 434 -22.47 -6.95 1.35
N LEU A 435 -22.50 -5.64 1.58
CA LEU A 435 -23.77 -4.91 1.67
C LEU A 435 -24.49 -4.91 0.33
N TRP A 436 -23.80 -4.57 -0.76
CA TRP A 436 -24.39 -4.53 -2.09
C TRP A 436 -24.96 -5.87 -2.52
N ARG A 437 -24.25 -6.96 -2.21
CA ARG A 437 -24.72 -8.33 -2.45
C ARG A 437 -25.97 -8.62 -1.63
N THR A 438 -25.97 -8.34 -0.33
CA THR A 438 -27.17 -8.49 0.53
C THR A 438 -28.37 -7.69 0.03
N LEU A 439 -28.17 -6.43 -0.39
CA LEU A 439 -29.26 -5.61 -0.94
C LEU A 439 -29.79 -6.18 -2.26
N HIS A 440 -28.88 -6.64 -3.14
CA HIS A 440 -29.24 -7.22 -4.42
C HIS A 440 -30.03 -8.52 -4.25
N ASP A 441 -29.52 -9.44 -3.43
CA ASP A 441 -30.12 -10.76 -3.20
C ASP A 441 -31.49 -10.65 -2.52
N ALA A 442 -31.68 -9.68 -1.62
CA ALA A 442 -32.92 -9.54 -0.87
C ALA A 442 -34.05 -8.86 -1.65
N ARG A 443 -33.72 -7.92 -2.55
CA ARG A 443 -34.72 -7.01 -3.15
C ARG A 443 -34.74 -7.00 -4.68
N GLY A 444 -33.72 -7.54 -5.34
CA GLY A 444 -33.54 -7.44 -6.78
C GLY A 444 -33.26 -5.99 -7.20
N MET A 445 -32.04 -5.69 -7.63
CA MET A 445 -31.75 -4.43 -8.32
C MET A 445 -31.75 -4.70 -9.81
N GLU A 446 -32.59 -4.02 -10.58
CA GLU A 446 -32.65 -4.19 -12.02
C GLU A 446 -31.44 -3.56 -12.72
N HIS A 447 -30.95 -2.43 -12.19
CA HIS A 447 -29.89 -1.66 -12.80
C HIS A 447 -29.04 -0.92 -11.76
N LEU A 448 -27.95 -0.30 -12.21
CA LEU A 448 -26.88 0.22 -11.35
C LEU A 448 -27.34 1.23 -10.28
N PHE A 449 -28.45 1.91 -10.53
CA PHE A 449 -28.97 2.98 -9.68
C PHE A 449 -30.28 2.63 -8.98
N SER A 450 -30.77 1.38 -9.09
CA SER A 450 -32.04 0.96 -8.46
C SER A 450 -32.05 1.19 -6.93
N TRP A 451 -30.89 1.24 -6.29
CA TRP A 451 -30.76 1.52 -4.86
C TRP A 451 -31.30 2.91 -4.43
N LEU A 452 -31.39 3.88 -5.35
CA LEU A 452 -31.98 5.19 -5.07
C LEU A 452 -33.49 5.12 -4.79
N ALA A 453 -34.17 4.05 -5.21
CA ALA A 453 -35.60 3.84 -5.01
C ALA A 453 -35.92 3.08 -3.72
N PHE A 454 -34.91 2.61 -2.96
CA PHE A 454 -35.18 1.92 -1.71
C PHE A 454 -35.77 2.86 -0.65
N THR A 455 -36.85 2.40 -0.01
CA THR A 455 -37.44 3.11 1.14
C THR A 455 -36.80 2.65 2.45
N PRO A 456 -36.92 3.44 3.54
CA PRO A 456 -36.46 3.01 4.86
C PRO A 456 -37.04 1.66 5.27
N GLU A 457 -38.33 1.45 5.07
CA GLU A 457 -39.04 0.22 5.45
C GLU A 457 -38.48 -0.97 4.67
N GLN A 458 -38.18 -0.78 3.39
CA GLN A 458 -37.62 -1.83 2.55
C GLN A 458 -36.22 -2.26 3.00
N LEU A 459 -35.39 -1.31 3.43
CA LEU A 459 -34.03 -1.58 3.93
C LEU A 459 -34.04 -2.23 5.30
N GLN A 460 -34.99 -1.85 6.16
CA GLN A 460 -35.12 -2.40 7.51
C GLN A 460 -35.68 -3.83 7.51
N ALA A 461 -36.44 -4.20 6.49
CA ALA A 461 -36.95 -5.56 6.32
C ALA A 461 -35.89 -6.58 5.86
N ILE A 462 -34.66 -6.15 5.54
CA ILE A 462 -33.61 -7.03 5.03
C ILE A 462 -32.91 -7.75 6.19
N PRO A 463 -32.85 -9.09 6.18
CA PRO A 463 -32.14 -9.85 7.21
C PRO A 463 -30.69 -9.39 7.38
N GLY A 464 -30.27 -9.14 8.62
CA GLY A 464 -28.92 -8.65 8.94
C GLY A 464 -28.75 -7.12 8.88
N ILE A 465 -29.79 -6.37 8.53
CA ILE A 465 -29.82 -4.91 8.61
C ILE A 465 -30.76 -4.49 9.76
N SER A 466 -30.21 -3.89 10.83
CA SER A 466 -31.03 -3.35 11.92
C SER A 466 -31.79 -2.09 11.49
N ALA A 467 -32.85 -1.74 12.22
CA ALA A 467 -33.65 -0.54 11.96
C ALA A 467 -32.78 0.73 11.81
N GLN A 468 -31.89 0.96 12.78
CA GLN A 468 -30.96 2.10 12.78
C GLN A 468 -29.99 2.06 11.60
N ARG A 469 -29.48 0.88 11.23
CA ARG A 469 -28.57 0.72 10.09
C ARG A 469 -29.30 0.99 8.78
N GLY A 470 -30.53 0.50 8.63
CA GLY A 470 -31.38 0.75 7.46
C GLY A 470 -31.66 2.24 7.26
N GLN A 471 -32.03 2.95 8.32
CA GLN A 471 -32.27 4.39 8.25
C GLN A 471 -31.00 5.19 7.94
N ARG A 472 -29.85 4.80 8.51
CA ARG A 472 -28.55 5.40 8.17
C ARG A 472 -28.20 5.20 6.71
N LEU A 473 -28.41 4.00 6.16
CA LEU A 473 -28.16 3.71 4.74
C LEU A 473 -29.05 4.53 3.83
N TRP A 474 -30.34 4.62 4.13
CA TRP A 474 -31.28 5.46 3.40
C TRP A 474 -30.84 6.93 3.39
N HIS A 475 -30.42 7.46 4.54
CA HIS A 475 -29.90 8.83 4.63
C HIS A 475 -28.64 9.02 3.78
N GLN A 476 -27.71 8.04 3.77
CA GLN A 476 -26.53 8.09 2.88
C GLN A 476 -26.91 8.08 1.39
N PHE A 477 -27.94 7.32 1.00
CA PHE A 477 -28.44 7.34 -0.38
C PHE A 477 -29.01 8.71 -0.76
N ASN A 478 -29.70 9.39 0.15
CA ASN A 478 -30.18 10.75 -0.09
C ASN A 478 -29.04 11.78 -0.16
N LEU A 479 -28.05 11.69 0.74
CA LEU A 479 -26.85 12.53 0.65
C LEU A 479 -26.06 12.29 -0.65
N ALA A 480 -26.12 11.08 -1.21
CA ALA A 480 -25.52 10.81 -2.52
C ALA A 480 -26.20 11.60 -3.65
N ARG A 481 -27.51 11.88 -3.55
CA ARG A 481 -28.26 12.69 -4.54
C ARG A 481 -27.73 14.12 -4.64
N GLU A 482 -27.19 14.66 -3.56
CA GLU A 482 -26.62 16.01 -3.50
C GLU A 482 -25.16 16.09 -3.99
N ARG A 483 -24.58 14.96 -4.44
CA ARG A 483 -23.21 14.96 -4.96
C ARG A 483 -23.13 15.69 -6.31
N PRO A 484 -22.03 16.44 -6.55
CA PRO A 484 -21.78 17.09 -7.84
C PRO A 484 -21.97 16.16 -9.05
N PHE A 485 -22.49 16.71 -10.15
CA PHE A 485 -22.77 15.99 -11.40
C PHE A 485 -21.59 15.13 -11.88
N LEU A 486 -20.35 15.68 -11.84
CA LEU A 486 -19.17 14.93 -12.25
C LEU A 486 -18.92 13.65 -11.44
N ARG A 487 -19.35 13.57 -10.17
CA ARG A 487 -19.26 12.33 -9.38
C ARG A 487 -20.25 11.28 -9.85
N TRP A 488 -21.39 11.68 -10.40
CA TRP A 488 -22.36 10.78 -11.02
C TRP A 488 -21.88 10.29 -12.39
N ILE A 489 -21.28 11.18 -13.18
CA ILE A 489 -20.60 10.80 -14.43
C ILE A 489 -19.47 9.82 -14.16
N GLN A 490 -18.70 10.06 -13.09
CA GLN A 490 -17.80 9.05 -12.60
C GLN A 490 -18.58 7.81 -12.20
N ALA A 491 -19.58 7.81 -11.31
CA ALA A 491 -20.33 6.62 -10.89
C ALA A 491 -20.85 5.74 -12.06
N MET A 492 -21.20 6.32 -13.21
CA MET A 492 -21.57 5.60 -14.42
C MET A 492 -20.40 4.88 -15.11
N GLY A 493 -19.16 5.26 -14.81
CA GLY A 493 -17.94 4.64 -15.31
C GLY A 493 -17.33 5.36 -16.51
N VAL A 494 -17.79 6.57 -16.83
CA VAL A 494 -17.34 7.33 -18.01
C VAL A 494 -15.82 7.59 -17.89
N PRO A 495 -15.01 7.27 -18.91
CA PRO A 495 -13.54 7.31 -18.83
C PRO A 495 -12.96 8.72 -19.01
N ILE A 496 -13.49 9.71 -18.27
CA ILE A 496 -13.02 11.09 -18.31
C ILE A 496 -11.74 11.24 -17.45
N PRO A 497 -10.65 11.79 -18.00
CA PRO A 497 -9.45 12.10 -17.23
C PRO A 497 -9.73 13.13 -16.13
N LYS A 498 -9.11 12.98 -14.96
CA LYS A 498 -9.26 13.96 -13.87
C LYS A 498 -8.86 15.38 -14.29
N THR A 499 -7.87 15.52 -15.17
CA THR A 499 -7.39 16.78 -15.75
C THR A 499 -8.46 17.51 -16.58
N ALA A 500 -9.42 16.78 -17.13
CA ALA A 500 -10.52 17.36 -17.91
C ALA A 500 -11.68 17.83 -17.02
N PHE A 501 -11.76 17.42 -15.75
CA PHE A 501 -12.92 17.73 -14.89
C PHE A 501 -13.14 19.22 -14.68
N VAL A 502 -12.08 20.00 -14.48
CA VAL A 502 -12.18 21.46 -14.27
C VAL A 502 -12.89 22.15 -15.44
N ARG A 503 -12.79 21.59 -16.66
CA ARG A 503 -13.44 22.13 -17.88
C ARG A 503 -14.86 21.59 -18.10
N LEU A 504 -15.36 20.77 -17.18
CA LEU A 504 -16.63 20.05 -17.27
C LEU A 504 -17.48 20.22 -16.00
N GLU A 505 -17.05 21.02 -15.02
CA GLU A 505 -17.76 21.19 -13.74
C GLU A 505 -19.18 21.74 -13.93
N GLU A 506 -19.37 22.58 -14.95
CA GLU A 506 -20.65 23.22 -15.28
C GLU A 506 -21.41 22.51 -16.42
N ASP A 507 -20.83 21.46 -17.01
CA ASP A 507 -21.47 20.71 -18.08
C ASP A 507 -22.65 19.88 -17.53
N SER A 508 -23.70 19.77 -18.34
CA SER A 508 -24.81 18.83 -18.18
C SER A 508 -24.60 17.57 -19.03
N TRP A 509 -25.38 16.52 -18.74
CA TRP A 509 -25.39 15.28 -19.53
C TRP A 509 -25.62 15.55 -21.02
N ARG A 510 -26.59 16.42 -21.35
CA ARG A 510 -26.89 16.80 -22.74
C ARG A 510 -25.71 17.48 -23.43
N GLN A 511 -25.06 18.44 -22.75
CA GLN A 511 -23.89 19.12 -23.30
C GLN A 511 -22.72 18.16 -23.53
N MET A 512 -22.52 17.19 -22.64
CA MET A 512 -21.51 16.14 -22.85
C MET A 512 -21.86 15.25 -24.06
N GLN A 513 -23.13 14.86 -24.20
CA GLN A 513 -23.59 14.02 -25.29
C GLN A 513 -23.47 14.70 -26.66
N ASP A 514 -23.74 16.01 -26.73
CA ASP A 514 -23.68 16.80 -27.96
C ASP A 514 -22.24 17.06 -28.45
N ARG A 515 -21.22 16.78 -27.62
CA ARG A 515 -19.80 16.97 -27.99
C ARG A 515 -19.33 15.91 -28.99
N ASN A 516 -18.76 16.36 -30.10
CA ASN A 516 -18.08 15.50 -31.07
C ASN A 516 -16.64 15.15 -30.63
N GLU A 517 -15.99 14.25 -31.37
CA GLU A 517 -14.63 13.79 -31.04
C GLU A 517 -13.59 14.93 -30.98
N GLU A 518 -13.69 15.92 -31.87
CA GLU A 518 -12.74 17.06 -31.88
C GLU A 518 -12.90 17.95 -30.65
N GLN A 519 -14.15 18.21 -30.23
CA GLN A 519 -14.46 18.96 -29.02
C GLN A 519 -13.98 18.22 -27.77
N TRP A 520 -14.09 16.89 -27.74
CA TRP A 520 -13.52 16.07 -26.67
C TRP A 520 -11.99 16.14 -26.63
N GLN A 521 -11.32 16.13 -27.79
CA GLN A 521 -9.85 16.21 -27.88
C GLN A 521 -9.27 17.54 -27.40
N ARG A 522 -10.06 18.61 -27.38
CA ARG A 522 -9.63 19.91 -26.83
C ARG A 522 -9.47 19.88 -25.29
N LEU A 523 -9.98 18.85 -24.63
CA LEU A 523 -9.88 18.73 -23.18
C LEU A 523 -8.52 18.16 -22.73
N PRO A 524 -7.95 18.67 -21.63
CA PRO A 524 -6.68 18.18 -21.09
C PRO A 524 -6.69 16.67 -20.82
N GLY A 525 -5.75 15.94 -21.42
CA GLY A 525 -5.58 14.49 -21.23
C GLY A 525 -6.52 13.62 -22.07
N VAL A 526 -7.26 14.18 -23.02
CA VAL A 526 -8.13 13.44 -23.95
C VAL A 526 -7.49 13.39 -25.34
N GLY A 527 -6.89 12.25 -25.70
CA GLY A 527 -6.41 12.00 -27.07
C GLY A 527 -7.49 11.39 -27.96
N ALA A 528 -7.20 11.23 -29.26
CA ALA A 528 -8.15 10.75 -30.26
C ALA A 528 -8.85 9.42 -29.91
N GLU A 529 -8.11 8.43 -29.38
CA GLU A 529 -8.71 7.16 -28.96
C GLU A 529 -9.69 7.34 -27.80
N ARG A 530 -9.35 8.19 -26.83
CA ARG A 530 -10.19 8.46 -25.67
C ARG A 530 -11.42 9.29 -26.06
N ALA A 531 -11.28 10.23 -26.98
CA ALA A 531 -12.40 10.98 -27.52
C ALA A 531 -13.43 10.04 -28.19
N ARG A 532 -12.97 9.11 -29.04
CA ARG A 532 -13.81 8.03 -29.58
C ARG A 532 -14.50 7.23 -28.48
N GLN A 533 -13.74 6.78 -27.49
CA GLN A 533 -14.30 6.03 -26.36
C GLN A 533 -15.36 6.82 -25.59
N LEU A 534 -15.17 8.12 -25.38
CA LEU A 534 -16.13 8.98 -24.70
C LEU A 534 -17.42 9.14 -25.51
N VAL A 535 -17.31 9.43 -26.80
CA VAL A 535 -18.47 9.51 -27.70
C VAL A 535 -19.25 8.19 -27.70
N THR A 536 -18.56 7.07 -27.88
CA THR A 536 -19.17 5.73 -27.84
C THR A 536 -19.83 5.45 -26.49
N PHE A 537 -19.20 5.85 -25.38
CA PHE A 537 -19.73 5.61 -24.05
C PHE A 537 -21.01 6.40 -23.79
N LEU A 538 -21.01 7.70 -24.13
CA LEU A 538 -22.16 8.59 -23.90
C LEU A 538 -23.37 8.22 -24.77
N HIS A 539 -23.13 7.62 -25.94
CA HIS A 539 -24.18 7.14 -26.85
C HIS A 539 -24.56 5.67 -26.63
N HIS A 540 -23.93 4.97 -25.70
CA HIS A 540 -24.25 3.56 -25.45
C HIS A 540 -25.69 3.42 -24.91
N PRO A 541 -26.52 2.51 -25.44
CA PRO A 541 -27.95 2.44 -25.11
C PRO A 541 -28.21 2.24 -23.62
N ASP A 542 -27.49 1.33 -22.96
CA ASP A 542 -27.64 1.10 -21.51
C ASP A 542 -27.27 2.34 -20.69
N VAL A 543 -26.25 3.08 -21.13
CA VAL A 543 -25.75 4.28 -20.43
C VAL A 543 -26.76 5.41 -20.59
N ALA A 544 -27.30 5.61 -21.81
CA ALA A 544 -28.34 6.57 -22.08
C ALA A 544 -29.65 6.25 -21.33
N ALA A 545 -30.01 4.97 -21.22
CA ALA A 545 -31.17 4.54 -20.44
C ALA A 545 -31.01 4.88 -18.94
N LEU A 546 -29.82 4.63 -18.38
CA LEU A 546 -29.50 5.02 -17.01
C LEU A 546 -29.53 6.54 -16.81
N ALA A 547 -28.97 7.33 -17.74
CA ALA A 547 -29.00 8.79 -17.67
C ALA A 547 -30.44 9.32 -17.68
N LYS A 548 -31.29 8.80 -18.57
CA LYS A 548 -32.73 9.14 -18.61
C LYS A 548 -33.42 8.81 -17.29
N TRP A 549 -33.11 7.66 -16.70
CA TRP A 549 -33.66 7.27 -15.41
C TRP A 549 -33.21 8.20 -14.27
N LEU A 550 -31.94 8.59 -14.24
CA LEU A 550 -31.39 9.55 -13.27
C LEU A 550 -32.05 10.94 -13.41
N SER A 551 -32.31 11.38 -14.64
CA SER A 551 -33.07 12.61 -14.91
C SER A 551 -34.49 12.54 -14.31
N GLY A 552 -35.18 11.40 -14.49
CA GLY A 552 -36.47 11.14 -13.85
C GLY A 552 -36.44 11.11 -12.31
N GLN A 553 -35.29 10.76 -11.72
CA GLN A 553 -35.03 10.84 -10.28
C GLN A 553 -34.59 12.23 -9.78
N ARG A 554 -34.57 13.23 -10.68
CA ARG A 554 -34.16 14.62 -10.42
C ARG A 554 -32.73 14.75 -9.88
N ILE A 555 -31.81 13.93 -10.39
CA ILE A 555 -30.39 14.07 -10.08
C ILE A 555 -29.82 15.29 -10.84
N PRO A 556 -29.19 16.27 -10.16
CA PRO A 556 -28.68 17.46 -10.82
C PRO A 556 -27.71 17.15 -11.97
N GLY A 557 -27.94 17.78 -13.12
CA GLY A 557 -27.11 17.66 -14.33
C GLY A 557 -27.55 16.58 -15.34
N PHE A 558 -28.57 15.76 -15.03
CA PHE A 558 -29.10 14.71 -15.93
C PHE A 558 -30.42 15.06 -16.63
#